data_AF-D8LHA2-F1
#
_entry.id   AF-D8LHA2-F1
#
_cell.length_a   1.000
_cell.length_b   1.000
_cell.length_c   1.000
_cell.angle_alpha   90.00
_cell.angle_beta   90.00
_cell.angle_gamma   90.00
#
_symmetry.space_group_name_H-M   'P 1'
#
loop_
_entity.id
_entity.type
_entity.pdbx_description
1 polymer ?
#
loop_
_entity_poly.entity_id
_entity_poly.type
_entity_poly.pdbx_seq_one_letter_code
_entity_poly.pdbx_strand_id
1 'polypeptide(L)'
;MEFRRRSATSSFGLALLGLLASTTPAAAADTASPNDPISKPDCDSDIEVSIRYAGNTKRLYLESADGETRGGCATLGQVWESRAGKGPLYAVDPDSGDVSETQTGTWLLTEELYVEDGITLKVYGTDEGGDADELRLLSTSDTYINLRAYGGSLDFVGTKVFSWDTSTNSPDVVETDGRSYISAVSEIVTDEDESCEGHAKNTMGEARMDIENSEIGYLGFQDSESYGLTWKVRGFCKDKSNPEIFDDVNVYGNMYDSDIHHLRFGLYTDGKIPSLFYGNRSNG
;
A
#
# COMPACT_ATOMS: atom_id res chain seq x y z
N MET A 1 -22.04 93.93 -3.45
CA MET A 1 -23.00 93.05 -4.12
C MET A 1 -22.59 91.63 -3.79
N GLU A 2 -23.41 90.94 -3.00
CA GLU A 2 -23.22 89.54 -2.58
C GLU A 2 -23.00 88.62 -3.79
N PHE A 3 -22.16 87.60 -3.63
CA PHE A 3 -22.62 86.21 -3.65
C PHE A 3 -21.54 85.28 -3.08
N ARG A 4 -21.97 84.45 -2.12
CA ARG A 4 -21.19 83.48 -1.34
C ARG A 4 -20.43 82.48 -2.22
N ARG A 5 -19.14 82.25 -1.94
CA ARG A 5 -18.42 81.02 -2.34
C ARG A 5 -18.47 80.01 -1.19
N ARG A 6 -19.19 78.90 -1.40
CA ARG A 6 -19.08 77.69 -0.58
C ARG A 6 -18.14 76.72 -1.30
N SER A 7 -17.09 76.31 -0.59
CA SER A 7 -16.18 75.23 -0.98
C SER A 7 -16.84 73.89 -0.68
N ALA A 8 -16.85 72.96 -1.63
CA ALA A 8 -17.26 71.59 -1.43
C ALA A 8 -16.19 70.66 -2.03
N THR A 9 -15.43 70.06 -1.14
CA THR A 9 -14.42 69.02 -1.38
C THR A 9 -15.12 67.69 -1.65
N SER A 10 -14.76 67.03 -2.74
CA SER A 10 -15.21 65.69 -3.11
C SER A 10 -14.50 64.65 -2.24
N SER A 11 -15.25 63.82 -1.52
CA SER A 11 -14.74 62.64 -0.79
C SER A 11 -15.38 61.39 -1.37
N PHE A 12 -14.54 60.52 -1.95
CA PHE A 12 -14.90 59.19 -2.43
C PHE A 12 -15.26 58.28 -1.25
N GLY A 13 -16.44 57.67 -1.27
CA GLY A 13 -16.84 56.64 -0.32
C GLY A 13 -16.27 55.29 -0.72
N LEU A 14 -15.49 54.68 0.19
CA LEU A 14 -14.98 53.32 0.10
C LEU A 14 -16.04 52.37 0.68
N ALA A 15 -16.64 51.52 -0.16
CA ALA A 15 -17.50 50.44 0.31
C ALA A 15 -16.65 49.17 0.52
N LEU A 16 -16.49 48.76 1.77
CA LEU A 16 -15.81 47.53 2.15
C LEU A 16 -16.81 46.37 2.06
N LEU A 17 -16.70 45.54 1.02
CA LEU A 17 -17.47 44.30 0.89
C LEU A 17 -16.65 43.17 1.50
N GLY A 18 -17.03 42.70 2.69
CA GLY A 18 -16.45 41.51 3.30
C GLY A 18 -16.93 40.26 2.58
N LEU A 19 -16.03 39.56 1.88
CA LEU A 19 -16.28 38.21 1.38
C LEU A 19 -16.05 37.23 2.54
N LEU A 20 -17.13 36.70 3.10
CA LEU A 20 -17.10 35.49 3.92
C LEU A 20 -16.88 34.30 2.96
N ALA A 21 -15.66 33.77 2.91
CA ALA A 21 -15.38 32.51 2.23
C ALA A 21 -15.94 31.36 3.08
N SER A 22 -17.08 30.81 2.67
CA SER A 22 -17.58 29.54 3.20
C SER A 22 -16.75 28.39 2.62
N THR A 23 -15.82 27.86 3.40
CA THR A 23 -15.13 26.59 3.08
C THR A 23 -16.02 25.44 3.52
N THR A 24 -17.00 25.07 2.70
CA THR A 24 -17.61 23.74 2.79
C THR A 24 -16.62 22.73 2.21
N PRO A 25 -16.16 21.72 2.97
CA PRO A 25 -15.45 20.61 2.37
C PRO A 25 -16.39 19.95 1.37
N ALA A 26 -15.94 19.77 0.13
CA ALA A 26 -16.70 19.01 -0.85
C ALA A 26 -16.78 17.58 -0.34
N ALA A 27 -17.99 17.14 0.03
CA ALA A 27 -18.24 15.71 0.22
C ALA A 27 -17.93 15.01 -1.11
N ALA A 28 -17.04 14.03 -1.07
CA ALA A 28 -16.81 13.15 -2.21
C ALA A 28 -18.16 12.52 -2.60
N ALA A 29 -18.51 12.61 -3.88
CA ALA A 29 -19.71 11.94 -4.38
C ALA A 29 -19.46 10.43 -4.35
N ASP A 30 -20.26 9.74 -3.55
CA ASP A 30 -20.37 8.28 -3.47
C ASP A 30 -20.97 7.76 -4.78
N THR A 31 -20.17 7.76 -5.84
CA THR A 31 -20.60 7.36 -7.18
C THR A 31 -19.98 6.01 -7.44
N ALA A 32 -20.78 4.93 -7.53
CA ALA A 32 -20.27 3.58 -7.79
C ALA A 32 -19.53 3.47 -9.14
N SER A 33 -18.50 2.62 -9.19
CA SER A 33 -17.68 2.38 -10.39
C SER A 33 -18.51 1.91 -11.57
N PRO A 34 -18.37 2.50 -12.77
CA PRO A 34 -18.94 1.94 -13.99
C PRO A 34 -18.16 0.72 -14.51
N ASN A 35 -16.97 0.44 -13.96
CA ASN A 35 -16.15 -0.70 -14.31
C ASN A 35 -16.25 -1.79 -13.24
N ASP A 36 -16.46 -3.02 -13.66
CA ASP A 36 -16.41 -4.19 -12.78
C ASP A 36 -14.97 -4.41 -12.30
N PRO A 37 -14.74 -4.62 -10.99
CA PRO A 37 -13.44 -5.02 -10.48
C PRO A 37 -12.95 -6.29 -11.16
N ILE A 38 -11.65 -6.41 -11.36
CA ILE A 38 -11.06 -7.66 -11.87
C ILE A 38 -11.18 -8.70 -10.77
N SER A 39 -11.79 -9.85 -11.09
CA SER A 39 -11.95 -10.95 -10.12
C SER A 39 -10.63 -11.22 -9.40
N LYS A 40 -10.71 -11.24 -8.06
CA LYS A 40 -9.59 -11.67 -7.21
C LYS A 40 -9.38 -13.18 -7.42
N PRO A 41 -8.14 -13.67 -7.43
CA PRO A 41 -7.89 -15.11 -7.49
C PRO A 41 -8.54 -15.78 -6.27
N ASP A 42 -9.12 -16.97 -6.48
CA ASP A 42 -9.71 -17.72 -5.38
C ASP A 42 -8.62 -18.09 -4.37
N CYS A 43 -8.90 -17.77 -3.12
CA CYS A 43 -8.10 -18.15 -1.99
C CYS A 43 -8.54 -19.56 -1.53
N ASP A 44 -7.78 -20.59 -1.93
CA ASP A 44 -8.05 -21.98 -1.51
C ASP A 44 -7.40 -22.27 -0.15
N SER A 45 -8.23 -22.36 0.90
CA SER A 45 -7.77 -22.66 2.27
C SER A 45 -7.27 -24.09 2.46
N ASP A 46 -7.51 -24.99 1.49
CA ASP A 46 -7.03 -26.37 1.56
C ASP A 46 -5.55 -26.49 1.12
N ILE A 47 -5.01 -25.47 0.45
CA ILE A 47 -3.59 -25.37 0.09
C ILE A 47 -2.81 -24.87 1.31
N GLU A 48 -1.92 -25.71 1.83
CA GLU A 48 -1.10 -25.41 3.01
C GLU A 48 -0.03 -24.35 2.69
N VAL A 49 0.09 -23.37 3.58
CA VAL A 49 1.07 -22.27 3.50
C VAL A 49 2.17 -22.47 4.53
N SER A 50 3.44 -22.42 4.09
CA SER A 50 4.59 -22.33 4.98
C SER A 50 4.82 -20.88 5.41
N ILE A 51 4.85 -20.66 6.73
CA ILE A 51 5.19 -19.37 7.33
C ILE A 51 6.59 -19.47 7.93
N ARG A 52 7.59 -18.95 7.21
CA ARG A 52 9.00 -19.10 7.57
C ARG A 52 9.65 -17.77 7.90
N TYR A 53 10.34 -17.70 9.03
CA TYR A 53 11.16 -16.55 9.39
C TYR A 53 12.65 -16.80 9.16
N ALA A 54 13.30 -15.96 8.36
CA ALA A 54 14.73 -15.97 8.12
C ALA A 54 15.43 -14.84 8.89
N GLY A 55 15.93 -15.15 10.09
CA GLY A 55 16.58 -14.15 10.96
C GLY A 55 17.85 -13.51 10.39
N ASN A 56 18.55 -14.18 9.48
CA ASN A 56 19.75 -13.62 8.84
C ASN A 56 19.41 -12.47 7.86
N THR A 57 18.29 -12.60 7.14
CA THR A 57 17.83 -11.58 6.19
C THR A 57 16.77 -10.67 6.80
N LYS A 58 16.37 -10.91 8.06
CA LYS A 58 15.27 -10.22 8.74
C LYS A 58 14.00 -10.18 7.88
N ARG A 59 13.53 -11.38 7.48
CA ARG A 59 12.41 -11.51 6.56
C ARG A 59 11.50 -12.67 6.92
N LEU A 60 10.20 -12.43 6.91
CA LEU A 60 9.15 -13.43 6.95
C LEU A 60 8.73 -13.79 5.52
N TYR A 61 8.52 -15.07 5.25
CA TYR A 61 8.07 -15.59 3.98
C TYR A 61 6.76 -16.33 4.18
N LEU A 62 5.80 -16.06 3.30
CA LEU A 62 4.66 -16.92 3.02
C LEU A 62 4.95 -17.62 1.70
N GLU A 63 5.25 -18.90 1.77
CA GLU A 63 5.72 -19.71 0.64
C GLU A 63 4.98 -21.05 0.60
N SER A 64 5.03 -21.73 -0.54
CA SER A 64 4.40 -23.03 -0.69
C SER A 64 4.94 -24.03 0.34
N ALA A 65 4.06 -24.77 1.01
CA ALA A 65 4.48 -25.72 2.05
C ALA A 65 5.23 -26.94 1.49
N ASP A 66 4.91 -27.37 0.27
CA ASP A 66 5.59 -28.46 -0.43
C ASP A 66 6.65 -27.96 -1.44
N GLY A 67 6.70 -26.65 -1.68
CA GLY A 67 7.61 -26.01 -2.63
C GLY A 67 7.20 -26.17 -4.10
N GLU A 68 6.01 -26.71 -4.37
CA GLU A 68 5.52 -27.01 -5.72
C GLU A 68 4.11 -26.42 -5.96
N THR A 69 3.21 -26.56 -4.98
CA THR A 69 1.82 -26.15 -5.06
C THR A 69 1.70 -24.65 -4.83
N ARG A 70 1.28 -23.92 -5.87
CA ARG A 70 1.02 -22.48 -5.82
C ARG A 70 -0.39 -22.19 -5.34
N GLY A 71 -0.58 -21.12 -4.59
CA GLY A 71 -1.85 -20.73 -3.99
C GLY A 71 -1.87 -20.97 -2.48
N GLY A 72 -3.05 -20.89 -1.88
CA GLY A 72 -3.19 -20.88 -0.42
C GLY A 72 -3.29 -19.48 0.15
N CYS A 73 -3.61 -19.40 1.44
CA CYS A 73 -3.89 -18.12 2.08
C CYS A 73 -3.45 -18.08 3.53
N ALA A 74 -3.12 -16.89 3.98
CA ALA A 74 -2.84 -16.62 5.39
C ALA A 74 -3.48 -15.31 5.84
N THR A 75 -3.86 -15.23 7.12
CA THR A 75 -4.20 -13.97 7.80
C THR A 75 -3.06 -13.50 8.68
N LEU A 76 -3.11 -12.25 9.17
CA LEU A 76 -2.12 -11.76 10.13
C LEU A 76 -2.16 -12.52 11.45
N GLY A 77 -3.36 -12.93 11.91
CA GLY A 77 -3.51 -13.78 13.07
C GLY A 77 -2.78 -15.11 12.91
N GLN A 78 -2.93 -15.79 11.77
CA GLN A 78 -2.21 -17.05 11.49
C GLN A 78 -0.69 -16.84 11.44
N VAL A 79 -0.22 -15.73 10.86
CA VAL A 79 1.21 -15.37 10.86
C VAL A 79 1.71 -15.19 12.29
N TRP A 80 1.00 -14.44 13.13
CA TRP A 80 1.37 -14.23 14.54
C TRP A 80 1.33 -15.53 15.36
N GLU A 81 0.32 -16.37 15.17
CA GLU A 81 0.15 -17.66 15.84
C GLU A 81 1.27 -18.64 15.50
N SER A 82 1.68 -18.71 14.22
CA SER A 82 2.79 -19.57 13.79
C SER A 82 4.11 -19.24 14.49
N ARG A 83 4.22 -18.03 15.04
CA ARG A 83 5.37 -17.52 15.78
C ARG A 83 5.18 -17.54 17.28
N ALA A 84 4.05 -18.05 17.78
CA ALA A 84 3.66 -18.01 19.19
C ALA A 84 3.81 -16.60 19.79
N GLY A 85 3.34 -15.60 19.04
CA GLY A 85 3.39 -14.19 19.41
C GLY A 85 4.77 -13.54 19.44
N LYS A 86 5.78 -14.21 18.87
CA LYS A 86 7.11 -13.63 18.68
C LYS A 86 7.20 -12.91 17.35
N GLY A 87 8.16 -12.00 17.27
CA GLY A 87 8.46 -11.27 16.04
C GLY A 87 8.69 -12.15 14.81
N PRO A 88 8.57 -11.55 13.62
CA PRO A 88 8.57 -10.10 13.39
C PRO A 88 7.18 -9.41 13.34
N LEU A 89 6.08 -10.14 13.58
CA LEU A 89 4.73 -9.58 13.66
C LEU A 89 4.24 -9.62 15.10
N TYR A 90 3.73 -8.50 15.61
CA TYR A 90 3.24 -8.37 16.98
C TYR A 90 1.80 -7.86 16.98
N ALA A 91 0.95 -8.46 17.81
CA ALA A 91 -0.28 -7.79 18.23
C ALA A 91 0.11 -6.62 19.16
N VAL A 92 -0.49 -5.45 18.97
CA VAL A 92 -0.20 -4.28 19.80
C VAL A 92 -1.49 -3.61 20.27
N ASP A 93 -1.43 -2.97 21.44
CA ASP A 93 -2.50 -2.09 21.87
C ASP A 93 -2.63 -0.91 20.89
N PRO A 94 -3.85 -0.62 20.40
CA PRO A 94 -4.04 0.43 19.40
C PRO A 94 -3.66 1.82 19.92
N ASP A 95 -3.84 2.10 21.21
CA ASP A 95 -3.62 3.41 21.81
C ASP A 95 -2.17 3.59 22.27
N SER A 96 -1.62 2.61 22.99
CA SER A 96 -0.27 2.73 23.56
C SER A 96 0.84 2.22 22.65
N GLY A 97 0.52 1.35 21.68
CA GLY A 97 1.50 0.65 20.84
C GLY A 97 2.27 -0.45 21.57
N ASP A 98 1.92 -0.75 22.82
CA ASP A 98 2.56 -1.81 23.60
C ASP A 98 2.23 -3.19 23.02
N VAL A 99 3.21 -4.10 23.02
CA VAL A 99 3.00 -5.47 22.57
C VAL A 99 2.00 -6.18 23.48
N SER A 100 1.00 -6.82 22.86
CA SER A 100 -0.03 -7.60 23.51
C SER A 100 0.24 -9.11 23.37
N GLU A 101 -0.10 -9.86 24.43
CA GLU A 101 -0.08 -11.34 24.42
C GLU A 101 -1.33 -11.94 23.75
N THR A 102 -2.29 -11.10 23.37
CA THR A 102 -3.55 -11.50 22.71
C THR A 102 -3.78 -10.66 21.46
N GLN A 103 -4.50 -11.22 20.48
CA GLN A 103 -4.84 -10.49 19.26
C GLN A 103 -5.72 -9.28 19.59
N THR A 104 -5.36 -8.11 19.06
CA THR A 104 -6.07 -6.84 19.29
C THR A 104 -6.77 -6.33 18.03
N GLY A 105 -6.52 -6.95 16.87
CA GLY A 105 -6.88 -6.40 15.56
C GLY A 105 -5.89 -5.34 15.04
N THR A 106 -4.96 -4.88 15.88
CA THR A 106 -3.88 -3.95 15.50
C THR A 106 -2.54 -4.66 15.53
N TRP A 107 -1.83 -4.60 14.42
CA TRP A 107 -0.60 -5.34 14.19
C TRP A 107 0.57 -4.41 13.94
N LEU A 108 1.73 -4.74 14.47
CA LEU A 108 3.01 -4.11 14.14
C LEU A 108 3.93 -5.13 13.47
N LEU A 109 4.25 -4.91 12.20
CA LEU A 109 5.28 -5.64 11.48
C LEU A 109 6.61 -4.89 11.61
N THR A 110 7.64 -5.55 12.14
CA THR A 110 8.94 -4.93 12.42
C THR A 110 10.04 -5.29 11.43
N GLU A 111 9.79 -6.22 10.52
CA GLU A 111 10.75 -6.69 9.52
C GLU A 111 10.05 -6.98 8.19
N GLU A 112 10.80 -7.26 7.13
CA GLU A 112 10.21 -7.49 5.81
C GLU A 112 9.29 -8.72 5.80
N LEU A 113 8.23 -8.69 4.99
CA LEU A 113 7.34 -9.81 4.75
C LEU A 113 7.13 -10.00 3.26
N TYR A 114 7.51 -11.16 2.74
CA TYR A 114 7.34 -11.53 1.34
C TYR A 114 6.27 -12.62 1.20
N VAL A 115 5.33 -12.39 0.29
CA VAL A 115 4.26 -13.32 -0.09
C VAL A 115 4.59 -13.85 -1.48
N GLU A 116 4.88 -15.14 -1.58
CA GLU A 116 5.38 -15.80 -2.78
C GLU A 116 4.40 -16.87 -3.27
N ASP A 117 4.76 -17.60 -4.33
CA ASP A 117 4.06 -18.80 -4.79
C ASP A 117 2.55 -18.69 -5.00
N GLY A 118 2.04 -17.53 -5.43
CA GLY A 118 0.61 -17.30 -5.65
C GLY A 118 -0.24 -17.25 -4.37
N ILE A 119 0.38 -17.30 -3.19
CA ILE A 119 -0.31 -17.21 -1.90
C ILE A 119 -0.96 -15.84 -1.75
N THR A 120 -2.11 -15.78 -1.08
CA THR A 120 -2.77 -14.52 -0.71
C THR A 120 -2.63 -14.25 0.78
N LEU A 121 -1.97 -13.15 1.13
CA LEU A 121 -2.07 -12.59 2.49
C LEU A 121 -3.33 -11.73 2.57
N LYS A 122 -4.27 -12.14 3.42
CA LYS A 122 -5.50 -11.41 3.73
C LYS A 122 -5.26 -10.48 4.92
N VAL A 123 -5.44 -9.19 4.70
CA VAL A 123 -5.39 -8.15 5.74
C VAL A 123 -6.77 -7.51 5.79
N TYR A 124 -7.70 -8.23 6.44
CA TYR A 124 -9.11 -7.86 6.44
C TYR A 124 -9.47 -7.32 7.82
N GLY A 125 -10.18 -6.19 7.85
CA GLY A 125 -10.78 -5.65 9.07
C GLY A 125 -11.77 -6.62 9.69
N THR A 126 -11.99 -6.49 10.99
CA THR A 126 -12.93 -7.33 11.74
C THR A 126 -14.38 -7.16 11.28
N ASP A 127 -14.76 -5.95 10.84
CA ASP A 127 -16.06 -5.66 10.23
C ASP A 127 -16.28 -6.41 8.90
N GLU A 128 -15.20 -6.79 8.21
CA GLU A 128 -15.19 -7.59 6.97
C GLU A 128 -15.02 -9.11 7.26
N GLY A 129 -15.06 -9.50 8.54
CA GLY A 129 -14.88 -10.89 8.99
C GLY A 129 -13.43 -11.35 9.10
N GLY A 130 -12.47 -10.42 9.06
CA GLY A 130 -11.04 -10.67 9.25
C GLY A 130 -10.55 -10.48 10.69
N ASP A 131 -9.25 -10.27 10.83
CA ASP A 131 -8.53 -10.15 12.11
C ASP A 131 -7.56 -8.95 12.17
N ALA A 132 -7.66 -8.00 11.24
CA ALA A 132 -6.70 -6.93 11.03
C ALA A 132 -7.38 -5.58 10.73
N ASP A 133 -7.82 -4.88 11.77
CA ASP A 133 -8.35 -3.51 11.65
C ASP A 133 -7.24 -2.49 11.28
N GLU A 134 -6.02 -2.72 11.75
CA GLU A 134 -4.86 -1.87 11.44
C GLU A 134 -3.56 -2.69 11.35
N LEU A 135 -2.77 -2.43 10.30
CA LEU A 135 -1.42 -2.95 10.10
C LEU A 135 -0.41 -1.79 10.04
N ARG A 136 0.46 -1.73 11.05
CA ARG A 136 1.56 -0.78 11.18
C ARG A 136 2.85 -1.39 10.65
N LEU A 137 3.51 -0.70 9.73
CA LEU A 137 4.80 -1.09 9.17
C LEU A 137 5.90 -0.25 9.82
N LEU A 138 6.79 -0.88 10.60
CA LEU A 138 7.86 -0.17 11.33
C LEU A 138 8.64 0.76 10.40
N SER A 139 8.67 2.04 10.74
CA SER A 139 9.32 3.11 9.98
C SER A 139 9.83 4.17 10.95
N THR A 140 11.14 4.30 11.07
CA THR A 140 11.82 5.27 11.93
C THR A 140 13.00 5.85 11.16
N SER A 141 13.65 6.88 11.73
CA SER A 141 14.86 7.47 11.13
C SER A 141 16.01 6.49 10.90
N ASP A 142 15.99 5.34 11.58
CA ASP A 142 17.05 4.32 11.50
C ASP A 142 16.68 3.14 10.60
N THR A 143 15.38 2.90 10.36
CA THR A 143 14.93 1.71 9.65
C THR A 143 13.54 1.88 9.06
N TYR A 144 13.32 1.24 7.93
CA TYR A 144 12.01 1.08 7.29
C TYR A 144 11.96 -0.33 6.68
N ILE A 145 10.76 -0.81 6.38
CA ILE A 145 10.54 -2.17 5.88
C ILE A 145 9.71 -2.19 4.60
N ASN A 146 9.73 -3.34 3.93
CA ASN A 146 8.91 -3.61 2.77
C ASN A 146 7.95 -4.78 3.03
N LEU A 147 6.67 -4.55 2.77
CA LEU A 147 5.66 -5.59 2.63
C LEU A 147 5.50 -5.89 1.14
N ARG A 148 5.75 -7.14 0.74
CA ARG A 148 5.88 -7.50 -0.66
C ARG A 148 5.02 -8.69 -1.05
N ALA A 149 4.24 -8.54 -2.10
CA ALA A 149 3.87 -9.65 -2.97
C ALA A 149 4.97 -9.83 -4.03
N TYR A 150 5.58 -11.02 -4.10
CA TYR A 150 6.58 -11.37 -5.09
C TYR A 150 6.18 -12.67 -5.77
N GLY A 151 5.34 -12.53 -6.80
CA GLY A 151 4.61 -13.65 -7.38
C GLY A 151 3.46 -14.21 -6.52
N GLY A 152 3.13 -13.55 -5.40
CA GLY A 152 1.94 -13.79 -4.56
C GLY A 152 0.97 -12.60 -4.60
N SER A 153 0.07 -12.53 -3.61
CA SER A 153 -1.00 -11.53 -3.54
C SER A 153 -1.12 -10.88 -2.15
N LEU A 154 -1.38 -9.58 -2.13
CA LEU A 154 -1.80 -8.83 -0.95
C LEU A 154 -3.26 -8.39 -1.13
N ASP A 155 -4.15 -8.69 -0.19
CA ASP A 155 -5.55 -8.29 -0.26
C ASP A 155 -5.96 -7.54 1.01
N PHE A 156 -6.18 -6.23 0.87
CA PHE A 156 -6.57 -5.32 1.94
C PHE A 156 -8.05 -4.97 1.82
N VAL A 157 -8.85 -5.30 2.85
CA VAL A 157 -10.30 -5.06 2.84
C VAL A 157 -10.74 -4.51 4.19
N GLY A 158 -11.34 -3.32 4.22
CA GLY A 158 -11.86 -2.73 5.46
C GLY A 158 -10.80 -2.47 6.54
N THR A 159 -9.54 -2.22 6.16
CA THR A 159 -8.39 -2.14 7.08
C THR A 159 -7.65 -0.81 6.96
N LYS A 160 -6.73 -0.55 7.89
CA LYS A 160 -5.79 0.58 7.85
C LYS A 160 -4.36 0.11 7.70
N VAL A 161 -3.57 0.75 6.85
CA VAL A 161 -2.14 0.42 6.70
C VAL A 161 -1.27 1.68 6.66
N PHE A 162 -0.32 1.78 7.59
CA PHE A 162 0.55 2.94 7.72
C PHE A 162 2.02 2.55 7.90
N SER A 163 2.92 3.41 7.40
CA SER A 163 4.27 3.46 7.99
C SER A 163 4.16 4.01 9.42
N TRP A 164 4.89 3.44 10.37
CA TRP A 164 4.68 3.73 11.78
C TRP A 164 5.98 3.89 12.55
N ASP A 165 6.13 5.06 13.17
CA ASP A 165 7.23 5.36 14.07
C ASP A 165 6.87 4.94 15.50
N THR A 166 7.49 3.86 15.94
CA THR A 166 7.29 3.30 17.29
C THR A 166 7.88 4.17 18.39
N SER A 167 8.78 5.12 18.08
CA SER A 167 9.36 6.04 19.06
C SER A 167 8.39 7.15 19.46
N THR A 168 7.48 7.52 18.55
CA THR A 168 6.43 8.52 18.76
C THR A 168 5.03 7.89 18.86
N ASN A 169 4.92 6.59 18.57
CA ASN A 169 3.68 5.84 18.42
C ASN A 169 2.67 6.56 17.50
N SER A 170 3.13 6.91 16.31
CA SER A 170 2.33 7.62 15.31
C SER A 170 2.81 7.30 13.89
N PRO A 171 2.02 7.63 12.84
CA PRO A 171 2.48 7.44 11.46
C PRO A 171 3.80 8.19 11.19
N ASP A 172 4.67 7.59 10.40
CA ASP A 172 5.94 8.21 10.03
C ASP A 172 5.74 9.29 8.94
N VAL A 173 5.88 10.55 9.35
CA VAL A 173 5.67 11.71 8.49
C VAL A 173 6.94 12.19 7.77
N VAL A 174 8.11 11.61 8.09
CA VAL A 174 9.39 12.09 7.56
C VAL A 174 9.78 11.26 6.33
N GLU A 175 9.83 11.91 5.17
CA GLU A 175 10.15 11.22 3.91
C GLU A 175 11.65 11.10 3.65
N THR A 176 12.47 11.95 4.27
CA THR A 176 13.87 12.17 3.88
C THR A 176 14.84 11.13 4.42
N ASP A 177 14.48 10.46 5.51
CA ASP A 177 15.20 9.33 6.14
C ASP A 177 14.68 7.97 5.67
N GLY A 178 13.62 7.96 4.86
CA GLY A 178 13.02 6.77 4.28
C GLY A 178 11.74 6.38 5.01
N ARG A 179 10.79 5.78 4.28
CA ARG A 179 9.55 5.28 4.87
C ARG A 179 9.22 3.91 4.36
N SER A 180 8.57 3.12 5.22
CA SER A 180 8.04 1.81 4.84
C SER A 180 7.09 1.91 3.65
N TYR A 181 7.08 0.85 2.84
CA TYR A 181 6.37 0.83 1.55
C TYR A 181 5.87 -0.57 1.20
N ILE A 182 4.90 -0.62 0.29
CA ILE A 182 4.24 -1.86 -0.13
C ILE A 182 4.44 -2.05 -1.64
N SER A 183 4.73 -3.29 -2.05
CA SER A 183 4.94 -3.59 -3.47
C SER A 183 4.37 -4.94 -3.89
N ALA A 184 3.74 -4.98 -5.06
CA ALA A 184 3.44 -6.19 -5.81
C ALA A 184 4.37 -6.29 -7.02
N VAL A 185 5.16 -7.35 -7.10
CA VAL A 185 6.17 -7.54 -8.14
C VAL A 185 6.01 -8.89 -8.81
N SER A 186 5.65 -8.87 -10.09
CA SER A 186 5.67 -10.03 -10.98
C SER A 186 7.08 -10.23 -11.51
N GLU A 187 7.56 -11.47 -11.53
CA GLU A 187 8.84 -11.84 -12.16
C GLU A 187 8.69 -13.24 -12.76
N ILE A 188 8.80 -13.33 -14.09
CA ILE A 188 8.69 -14.57 -14.86
C ILE A 188 9.79 -14.55 -15.91
N VAL A 189 10.58 -15.62 -15.96
CA VAL A 189 11.53 -15.82 -17.07
C VAL A 189 10.72 -16.28 -18.28
N THR A 190 10.57 -15.40 -19.28
CA THR A 190 9.87 -15.69 -20.54
C THR A 190 10.81 -16.14 -21.66
N ASP A 191 12.09 -15.74 -21.59
CA ASP A 191 13.17 -16.18 -22.47
C ASP A 191 14.42 -16.49 -21.63
N GLU A 192 14.80 -17.77 -21.55
CA GLU A 192 15.97 -18.23 -20.78
C GLU A 192 17.32 -17.81 -21.39
N ASP A 193 17.34 -17.46 -22.69
CA ASP A 193 18.54 -17.01 -23.39
C ASP A 193 18.78 -15.49 -23.22
N GLU A 194 17.82 -14.77 -22.64
CA GLU A 194 17.91 -13.34 -22.39
C GLU A 194 18.98 -13.00 -21.35
N SER A 195 19.93 -12.13 -21.73
CA SER A 195 21.11 -11.80 -20.91
C SER A 195 21.33 -10.31 -20.69
N CYS A 196 20.34 -9.48 -21.03
CA CYS A 196 20.40 -8.02 -20.86
C CYS A 196 20.50 -7.61 -19.38
N GLU A 197 20.92 -6.39 -19.07
CA GLU A 197 20.74 -5.90 -17.69
C GLU A 197 19.26 -5.61 -17.41
N GLY A 198 18.66 -6.32 -16.46
CA GLY A 198 17.27 -6.10 -16.04
C GLY A 198 16.35 -7.29 -16.30
N HIS A 199 16.79 -8.30 -17.07
CA HIS A 199 16.05 -9.54 -17.31
C HIS A 199 15.61 -10.22 -16.02
N ALA A 200 14.50 -10.96 -16.12
CA ALA A 200 13.96 -11.72 -15.01
C ALA A 200 14.97 -12.82 -14.64
N LYS A 201 15.21 -13.01 -13.35
CA LYS A 201 16.18 -14.00 -12.86
C LYS A 201 15.48 -15.23 -12.28
N ASN A 202 14.20 -15.09 -11.94
CA ASN A 202 13.40 -16.11 -11.29
C ASN A 202 12.02 -16.16 -11.94
N THR A 203 11.36 -17.30 -11.80
CA THR A 203 9.93 -17.44 -12.14
C THR A 203 9.13 -17.52 -10.86
N MET A 204 8.87 -16.34 -10.29
CA MET A 204 8.03 -16.20 -9.09
C MET A 204 6.54 -16.18 -9.45
N GLY A 205 6.21 -15.83 -10.68
CA GLY A 205 4.84 -15.70 -11.18
C GLY A 205 4.34 -14.26 -11.20
N GLU A 206 3.07 -14.10 -11.57
CA GLU A 206 2.41 -12.79 -11.54
C GLU A 206 1.99 -12.44 -10.11
N ALA A 207 2.23 -11.19 -9.71
CA ALA A 207 1.84 -10.67 -8.40
C ALA A 207 0.56 -9.84 -8.48
N ARG A 208 -0.06 -9.69 -7.32
CA ARG A 208 -1.30 -8.91 -7.18
C ARG A 208 -1.34 -8.11 -5.88
N MET A 209 -1.96 -6.94 -5.92
CA MET A 209 -2.31 -6.18 -4.72
C MET A 209 -3.68 -5.54 -4.90
N ASP A 210 -4.64 -5.89 -4.04
CA ASP A 210 -5.99 -5.33 -3.99
C ASP A 210 -6.19 -4.51 -2.72
N ILE A 211 -6.89 -3.38 -2.85
CA ILE A 211 -7.20 -2.45 -1.76
C ILE A 211 -8.67 -2.04 -1.89
N GLU A 212 -9.47 -2.32 -0.87
CA GLU A 212 -10.92 -2.12 -0.86
C GLU A 212 -11.38 -1.57 0.48
N ASN A 213 -12.20 -0.51 0.47
CA ASN A 213 -12.81 0.05 1.70
C ASN A 213 -11.77 0.33 2.83
N SER A 214 -10.53 0.65 2.44
CA SER A 214 -9.38 0.72 3.34
C SER A 214 -8.76 2.11 3.39
N GLU A 215 -8.02 2.42 4.46
CA GLU A 215 -7.20 3.62 4.59
C GLU A 215 -5.72 3.25 4.50
N ILE A 216 -4.99 3.81 3.54
CA ILE A 216 -3.56 3.51 3.38
C ILE A 216 -2.79 4.82 3.23
N GLY A 217 -1.74 4.99 4.02
CA GLY A 217 -0.98 6.23 3.93
C GLY A 217 0.36 6.29 4.62
N TYR A 218 1.01 7.43 4.45
CA TYR A 218 2.35 7.72 4.96
C TYR A 218 3.45 6.81 4.39
N LEU A 219 3.22 6.12 3.28
CA LEU A 219 4.18 5.17 2.74
C LEU A 219 5.16 5.80 1.74
N GLY A 220 6.38 5.24 1.73
CA GLY A 220 7.38 5.45 0.68
C GLY A 220 8.15 6.76 0.71
N PHE A 221 9.23 6.80 -0.05
CA PHE A 221 10.21 7.87 -0.11
C PHE A 221 10.86 7.94 -1.50
N GLN A 222 11.76 8.90 -1.70
CA GLN A 222 12.41 9.15 -2.99
C GLN A 222 13.52 8.12 -3.28
N ASP A 223 13.15 6.88 -3.56
CA ASP A 223 14.07 5.83 -4.00
C ASP A 223 13.38 4.83 -4.94
N SER A 224 14.16 4.12 -5.75
CA SER A 224 13.66 3.20 -6.78
C SER A 224 12.74 2.13 -6.18
N GLU A 225 11.53 2.00 -6.72
CA GLU A 225 10.48 1.04 -6.29
C GLU A 225 9.86 1.34 -4.90
N SER A 226 10.39 2.29 -4.14
CA SER A 226 10.02 2.58 -2.75
C SER A 226 9.04 3.76 -2.60
N TYR A 227 8.21 4.01 -3.61
CA TYR A 227 7.44 5.24 -3.76
C TYR A 227 6.15 5.34 -2.91
N GLY A 228 5.77 4.25 -2.24
CA GLY A 228 4.56 4.15 -1.43
C GLY A 228 3.85 2.84 -1.74
N LEU A 229 3.03 2.87 -2.79
CA LEU A 229 2.39 1.68 -3.37
C LEU A 229 2.91 1.44 -4.78
N THR A 230 3.49 0.27 -5.00
CA THR A 230 4.15 -0.08 -6.27
C THR A 230 3.58 -1.37 -6.85
N TRP A 231 3.17 -1.33 -8.12
CA TRP A 231 2.91 -2.52 -8.94
C TRP A 231 3.93 -2.58 -10.07
N LYS A 232 4.66 -3.69 -10.18
CA LYS A 232 5.77 -3.80 -11.12
C LYS A 232 5.86 -5.17 -11.79
N VAL A 233 6.09 -5.16 -13.10
CA VAL A 233 6.67 -6.29 -13.83
C VAL A 233 8.19 -6.13 -13.83
N ARG A 234 8.88 -7.11 -13.27
CA ARG A 234 10.34 -7.21 -13.30
C ARG A 234 10.76 -8.12 -14.44
N GLY A 235 11.86 -7.74 -15.08
CA GLY A 235 12.42 -8.44 -16.23
C GLY A 235 12.58 -7.55 -17.46
N PHE A 236 12.03 -6.33 -17.44
CA PHE A 236 12.25 -5.39 -18.52
C PHE A 236 13.71 -4.89 -18.53
N CYS A 237 14.39 -5.11 -19.65
CA CYS A 237 15.78 -4.73 -19.86
C CYS A 237 15.95 -3.20 -19.79
N LYS A 238 17.04 -2.74 -19.16
CA LYS A 238 17.39 -1.32 -19.07
C LYS A 238 17.62 -0.67 -20.44
N ASP A 239 18.15 -1.43 -21.39
CA ASP A 239 18.35 -1.00 -22.78
C ASP A 239 17.07 -1.13 -23.64
N LYS A 240 15.98 -1.65 -23.04
CA LYS A 240 14.66 -1.79 -23.64
C LYS A 240 14.63 -2.78 -24.81
N SER A 241 15.52 -3.78 -24.79
CA SER A 241 15.60 -4.79 -25.86
C SER A 241 14.42 -5.77 -25.89
N ASN A 242 13.62 -5.86 -24.82
CA ASN A 242 12.57 -6.87 -24.64
C ASN A 242 11.17 -6.32 -24.31
N PRO A 243 10.63 -5.39 -25.12
CA PRO A 243 9.31 -4.82 -24.85
C PRO A 243 8.18 -5.84 -24.75
N GLU A 244 8.34 -7.03 -25.37
CA GLU A 244 7.38 -8.13 -25.37
C GLU A 244 7.11 -8.74 -23.98
N ILE A 245 7.98 -8.51 -22.98
CA ILE A 245 7.73 -9.01 -21.62
C ILE A 245 6.38 -8.52 -21.06
N PHE A 246 5.93 -7.33 -21.47
CA PHE A 246 4.65 -6.77 -21.04
C PHE A 246 3.43 -7.35 -21.77
N ASP A 247 3.65 -8.14 -22.82
CA ASP A 247 2.59 -8.92 -23.48
C ASP A 247 2.37 -10.26 -22.75
N ASP A 248 3.43 -10.81 -22.15
CA ASP A 248 3.41 -12.13 -21.51
C ASP A 248 3.20 -12.08 -19.98
N VAL A 249 3.64 -11.00 -19.33
CA VAL A 249 3.64 -10.87 -17.87
C VAL A 249 2.89 -9.61 -17.45
N ASN A 250 1.91 -9.78 -16.56
CA ASN A 250 1.15 -8.71 -15.95
C ASN A 250 1.43 -8.65 -14.45
N VAL A 251 1.04 -7.53 -13.86
CA VAL A 251 0.87 -7.37 -12.42
C VAL A 251 -0.55 -6.86 -12.20
N TYR A 252 -1.28 -7.39 -11.23
CA TYR A 252 -2.72 -7.13 -11.08
C TYR A 252 -3.05 -6.34 -9.83
N GLY A 253 -4.25 -5.75 -9.81
CA GLY A 253 -4.80 -5.17 -8.59
C GLY A 253 -6.06 -4.38 -8.82
N ASN A 254 -6.91 -4.31 -7.81
CA ASN A 254 -7.96 -3.30 -7.73
C ASN A 254 -7.66 -2.34 -6.57
N MET A 255 -8.06 -1.08 -6.72
CA MET A 255 -8.05 -0.12 -5.63
C MET A 255 -9.32 0.72 -5.71
N TYR A 256 -10.24 0.52 -4.77
CA TYR A 256 -11.49 1.26 -4.76
C TYR A 256 -12.09 1.51 -3.38
N ASP A 257 -12.91 2.57 -3.33
CA ASP A 257 -13.62 3.04 -2.13
C ASP A 257 -12.69 3.24 -0.93
N SER A 258 -11.45 3.65 -1.21
CA SER A 258 -10.38 3.79 -0.24
C SER A 258 -9.92 5.23 -0.04
N ASP A 259 -9.34 5.51 1.13
CA ASP A 259 -8.63 6.75 1.42
C ASP A 259 -7.13 6.52 1.31
N ILE A 260 -6.51 7.09 0.28
CA ILE A 260 -5.10 6.88 -0.06
C ILE A 260 -4.37 8.21 0.03
N HIS A 261 -3.51 8.38 1.03
CA HIS A 261 -2.99 9.71 1.34
C HIS A 261 -1.54 9.70 1.83
N HIS A 262 -0.87 10.86 1.73
CA HIS A 262 0.48 11.05 2.27
C HIS A 262 1.50 10.02 1.76
N LEU A 263 1.29 9.52 0.54
CA LEU A 263 2.25 8.69 -0.17
C LEU A 263 3.29 9.59 -0.84
N ARG A 264 4.55 9.15 -0.91
CA ARG A 264 5.56 9.92 -1.66
C ARG A 264 5.16 10.12 -3.12
N PHE A 265 4.68 9.06 -3.77
CA PHE A 265 3.89 9.14 -4.99
C PHE A 265 2.62 8.30 -4.82
N GLY A 266 1.47 8.87 -5.20
CA GLY A 266 0.17 8.23 -4.95
C GLY A 266 0.01 6.83 -5.54
N LEU A 267 0.59 6.57 -6.71
CA LEU A 267 0.56 5.28 -7.40
C LEU A 267 1.75 5.20 -8.36
N TYR A 268 2.58 4.17 -8.25
CA TYR A 268 3.61 3.87 -9.25
C TYR A 268 3.36 2.53 -9.93
N THR A 269 3.35 2.55 -11.26
CA THR A 269 3.06 1.39 -12.11
C THR A 269 4.14 1.28 -13.17
N ASP A 270 4.77 0.12 -13.27
CA ASP A 270 5.77 -0.18 -14.31
C ASP A 270 5.47 -1.55 -14.92
N GLY A 271 4.88 -1.54 -16.11
CA GLY A 271 4.34 -2.70 -16.81
C GLY A 271 2.84 -2.60 -17.09
N LYS A 272 2.29 -3.65 -17.70
CA LYS A 272 0.85 -3.72 -17.98
C LYS A 272 0.11 -4.11 -16.72
N ILE A 273 -0.84 -3.26 -16.31
CA ILE A 273 -1.68 -3.50 -15.15
C ILE A 273 -3.14 -3.55 -15.57
N PRO A 274 -3.70 -4.75 -15.75
CA PRO A 274 -5.13 -4.93 -15.64
C PRO A 274 -5.54 -4.52 -14.20
N SER A 275 -6.20 -3.38 -14.07
CA SER A 275 -6.60 -2.84 -12.76
C SER A 275 -7.82 -1.93 -12.83
N LEU A 276 -8.54 -1.85 -11.71
CA LEU A 276 -9.55 -0.84 -11.46
C LEU A 276 -9.05 0.12 -10.37
N PHE A 277 -8.81 1.38 -10.73
CA PHE A 277 -8.55 2.47 -9.78
C PHE A 277 -9.76 3.41 -9.77
N TYR A 278 -10.64 3.30 -8.78
CA TYR A 278 -11.92 4.01 -8.81
C TYR A 278 -12.43 4.39 -7.41
N GLY A 279 -13.18 5.50 -7.26
CA GLY A 279 -13.85 5.83 -5.97
C GLY A 279 -12.91 6.28 -4.85
N ASN A 280 -11.61 6.36 -5.11
CA ASN A 280 -10.60 6.68 -4.09
C ASN A 280 -10.51 8.18 -3.82
N ARG A 281 -10.33 8.55 -2.55
CA ARG A 281 -9.85 9.89 -2.18
C ARG A 281 -8.33 9.87 -2.17
N SER A 282 -7.71 10.71 -2.98
CA SER A 282 -6.26 10.90 -3.00
C SER A 282 -5.89 12.32 -2.61
N ASN A 283 -5.23 12.45 -1.46
CA ASN A 283 -4.68 13.73 -0.99
C ASN A 283 -3.16 13.60 -0.84
N GLY A 284 -2.44 14.44 -1.60
CA GLY A 284 -0.98 14.58 -1.52
C GLY A 284 -0.54 15.60 -0.48
#